data_AF-A0A833YLG3-F1
#
_entry.id   AF-A0A833YLG3-F1
#
_cell.length_a   1.000
_cell.length_b   1.000
_cell.length_c   1.000
_cell.angle_alpha   90.00
_cell.angle_beta   90.00
_cell.angle_gamma   90.00
#
_symmetry.space_group_name_H-M   'P 1'
#
loop_
_entity.id
_entity.type
_entity.pdbx_description
1 polymer ?
#
loop_
_entity_poly.entity_id
_entity_poly.type
_entity_poly.pdbx_seq_one_letter_code
_entity_poly.pdbx_strand_id
1 'polypeptide(L)'
;MQCERNGHCQVEECAPGQALCRTTVLRIWEVSEELEVVETGCAHPEKTNRTMSYRTGMQVITLTEAVCGSDLCNRPNSGRSPTFPRSRYLECVSCASSDLSCERGWDKSLQCRYPGEQCLDVVTHRSMEESPRDERHSRGCGNLPGCPGPTGFHNNHTFHFLRCCNTTKCNQGPVLELQNLPSNGLQCYSCEGNSTHGCSSEETSLTACRGPMNQCLKATGSDELGNPHYTVRGCATPSWCQSLHVAEAYRLALAGSRGPLLPSLCSWSCGCAV
;
A
#
# COMPACT_ATOMS: atom_id res chain seq x y z
N MET A 1 -19.35 -12.19 -0.93
CA MET A 1 -18.87 -13.56 -0.63
C MET A 1 -17.48 -13.45 -0.05
N GLN A 2 -17.21 -14.17 1.04
CA GLN A 2 -15.92 -14.22 1.72
C GLN A 2 -15.26 -15.54 1.37
N CYS A 3 -14.10 -15.49 0.72
CA CYS A 3 -13.32 -16.66 0.35
C CYS A 3 -11.90 -16.52 0.91
N GLU A 4 -11.48 -17.50 1.70
CA GLU A 4 -10.11 -17.59 2.23
C GLU A 4 -9.15 -18.18 1.19
N ARG A 5 -7.84 -18.04 1.44
CA ARG A 5 -6.78 -18.56 0.56
C ARG A 5 -6.82 -20.08 0.35
N ASN A 6 -7.45 -20.82 1.26
CA ASN A 6 -7.64 -22.27 1.18
C ASN A 6 -8.80 -22.66 0.23
N GLY A 7 -9.52 -21.70 -0.35
CA GLY A 7 -10.66 -21.91 -1.22
C GLY A 7 -12.01 -22.10 -0.50
N HIS A 8 -12.05 -22.00 0.83
CA HIS A 8 -13.30 -22.05 1.58
C HIS A 8 -14.07 -20.73 1.43
N CYS A 9 -15.27 -20.80 0.86
CA CYS A 9 -16.11 -19.65 0.58
C CYS A 9 -17.44 -19.70 1.35
N GLN A 10 -17.83 -18.59 1.96
CA GLN A 10 -19.13 -18.42 2.60
C GLN A 10 -19.75 -17.06 2.27
N VAL A 11 -21.06 -16.97 2.42
CA VAL A 11 -21.75 -15.68 2.33
C VAL A 11 -21.58 -14.97 3.66
N GLU A 12 -21.12 -13.72 3.59
CA GLU A 12 -20.92 -12.84 4.74
C GLU A 12 -21.78 -11.60 4.54
N GLU A 13 -22.42 -11.14 5.62
CA GLU A 13 -23.08 -9.85 5.68
C GLU A 13 -22.05 -8.78 6.06
N CYS A 14 -21.87 -7.79 5.19
CA CYS A 14 -20.84 -6.76 5.40
C CYS A 14 -21.17 -5.89 6.62
N ALA A 15 -20.15 -5.56 7.40
CA ALA A 15 -20.29 -4.72 8.58
C ALA A 15 -20.78 -3.30 8.20
N PRO A 16 -21.44 -2.56 9.11
CA PRO A 16 -21.79 -1.17 8.88
C PRO A 16 -20.56 -0.37 8.45
N GLY A 17 -20.66 0.38 7.35
CA GLY A 17 -19.54 1.15 6.77
C GLY A 17 -18.73 0.41 5.69
N GLN A 18 -18.97 -0.88 5.47
CA GLN A 18 -18.43 -1.65 4.35
C GLN A 18 -19.50 -1.82 3.27
N ALA A 19 -19.46 -0.96 2.25
CA ALA A 19 -20.45 -0.92 1.18
C ALA A 19 -19.98 -1.57 -0.13
N LEU A 20 -18.76 -2.10 -0.18
CA LEU A 20 -18.19 -2.74 -1.37
C LEU A 20 -17.84 -4.20 -1.09
N CYS A 21 -17.84 -5.01 -2.14
CA CYS A 21 -17.17 -6.30 -2.18
C CYS A 21 -15.78 -6.12 -2.81
N ARG A 22 -14.78 -6.86 -2.32
CA ARG A 22 -13.44 -6.94 -2.91
C ARG A 22 -13.13 -8.35 -3.42
N THR A 23 -12.25 -8.38 -4.42
CA THR A 23 -11.55 -9.57 -4.92
C THR A 23 -10.07 -9.22 -5.01
N THR A 24 -9.23 -9.94 -4.27
CA THR A 24 -7.78 -9.82 -4.29
C THR A 24 -7.19 -11.07 -4.94
N VAL A 25 -6.41 -10.90 -6.00
CA VAL A 25 -5.79 -11.99 -6.75
C VAL A 25 -4.27 -11.82 -6.72
N LEU A 26 -3.58 -12.84 -6.24
CA LEU A 26 -2.12 -12.99 -6.32
C LEU A 26 -1.79 -14.02 -7.40
N ARG A 27 -1.02 -13.62 -8.41
CA ARG A 27 -0.47 -14.50 -9.44
C ARG A 27 1.04 -14.55 -9.33
N ILE A 28 1.60 -15.73 -9.33
CA ILE A 28 3.04 -15.96 -9.42
C ILE A 28 3.30 -16.74 -10.70
N TRP A 29 4.08 -16.16 -11.61
CA TRP A 29 4.41 -16.77 -12.89
C TRP A 29 5.90 -17.12 -12.96
N GLU A 30 6.21 -18.40 -13.13
CA GLU A 30 7.57 -18.93 -13.22
C GLU A 30 7.69 -19.92 -14.37
N VAL A 31 8.50 -19.60 -15.39
CA VAL A 31 8.94 -20.54 -16.45
C VAL A 31 7.84 -21.52 -16.92
N SER A 32 6.62 -21.03 -17.15
CA SER A 32 5.38 -21.74 -17.57
C SER A 32 4.44 -22.33 -16.52
N GLU A 33 4.77 -22.28 -15.23
CA GLU A 33 3.83 -22.55 -14.13
C GLU A 33 3.20 -21.23 -13.64
N GLU A 34 1.89 -21.24 -13.42
CA GLU A 34 1.13 -20.12 -12.84
C GLU A 34 0.44 -20.59 -11.57
N LEU A 35 0.83 -20.02 -10.44
CA LEU A 35 0.09 -20.15 -9.19
C LEU A 35 -0.86 -18.95 -9.07
N GLU A 36 -2.14 -19.21 -8.82
CA GLU A 36 -3.16 -18.19 -8.59
C GLU A 36 -3.81 -18.41 -7.21
N VAL A 37 -3.80 -17.37 -6.39
CA VAL A 37 -4.50 -17.35 -5.09
C VAL A 37 -5.53 -16.22 -5.12
N VAL A 38 -6.78 -16.56 -4.84
CA VAL A 38 -7.90 -15.62 -4.83
C VAL A 38 -8.44 -15.50 -3.41
N GLU A 39 -8.62 -14.27 -2.96
CA GLU A 39 -9.26 -13.94 -1.69
C GLU A 39 -10.38 -12.95 -1.96
N THR A 40 -11.55 -13.16 -1.36
CA THR A 40 -12.71 -12.27 -1.57
C THR A 40 -13.30 -11.86 -0.23
N GLY A 41 -13.95 -10.70 -0.18
CA GLY A 41 -14.59 -10.24 1.05
C GLY A 41 -15.32 -8.91 0.95
N CYS A 42 -15.68 -8.35 2.11
CA CYS A 42 -16.22 -7.00 2.21
C CYS A 42 -15.09 -5.94 2.22
N ALA A 43 -15.43 -4.73 1.80
CA ALA A 43 -14.51 -3.61 1.64
C ALA A 43 -15.18 -2.25 1.89
N HIS A 44 -14.35 -1.30 2.26
CA HIS A 44 -14.74 0.09 2.48
C HIS A 44 -14.95 0.84 1.15
N PRO A 45 -15.89 1.81 1.11
CA PRO A 45 -16.22 2.56 -0.10
C PRO A 45 -15.05 3.36 -0.67
N GLU A 46 -14.05 3.70 0.14
CA GLU A 46 -12.86 4.42 -0.29
C GLU A 46 -11.83 3.51 -1.00
N LYS A 47 -12.01 2.18 -0.99
CA LYS A 47 -11.14 1.26 -1.74
C LYS A 47 -11.39 1.40 -3.24
N THR A 48 -10.32 1.26 -4.02
CA THR A 48 -10.34 1.40 -5.48
C THR A 48 -9.67 0.20 -6.17
N ASN A 49 -9.94 0.05 -7.46
CA ASN A 49 -9.25 -0.95 -8.28
C ASN A 49 -7.76 -0.61 -8.37
N ARG A 50 -6.91 -1.61 -8.13
CA ARG A 50 -5.46 -1.42 -8.15
C ARG A 50 -4.72 -2.66 -8.63
N THR A 51 -3.58 -2.43 -9.27
CA THR A 51 -2.70 -3.49 -9.75
C THR A 51 -1.26 -3.15 -9.42
N MET A 52 -0.46 -4.19 -9.18
CA MET A 52 0.99 -4.08 -9.06
C MET A 52 1.62 -5.37 -9.57
N SER A 53 2.60 -5.25 -10.44
CA SER A 53 3.38 -6.36 -10.97
C SER A 53 4.86 -6.04 -10.87
N TYR A 54 5.66 -6.97 -10.33
CA TYR A 54 7.11 -6.84 -10.23
C TYR A 54 7.81 -8.18 -10.42
N ARG A 55 9.13 -8.14 -10.61
CA ARG A 55 10.00 -9.31 -10.78
C ARG A 55 10.79 -9.57 -9.51
N THR A 56 10.90 -10.84 -9.15
CA THR A 56 11.84 -11.37 -8.14
C THR A 56 12.51 -12.59 -8.74
N GLY A 57 13.82 -12.53 -8.95
CA GLY A 57 14.59 -13.52 -9.70
C GLY A 57 14.02 -13.78 -11.10
N MET A 58 13.51 -15.00 -11.30
CA MET A 58 12.87 -15.44 -12.55
C MET A 58 11.34 -15.34 -12.53
N GLN A 59 10.76 -15.05 -11.38
CA GLN A 59 9.32 -15.01 -11.17
C GLN A 59 8.76 -13.61 -11.47
N VAL A 60 7.52 -13.56 -11.95
CA VAL A 60 6.72 -12.34 -12.03
C VAL A 60 5.58 -12.48 -11.04
N ILE A 61 5.55 -11.59 -10.04
CA ILE A 61 4.48 -11.50 -9.06
C ILE A 61 3.53 -10.41 -9.52
N THR A 62 2.23 -10.72 -9.62
CA THR A 62 1.17 -9.78 -9.95
C THR A 62 0.10 -9.81 -8.85
N LEU A 63 -0.14 -8.67 -8.22
CA LEU A 63 -1.23 -8.43 -7.30
C LEU A 63 -2.29 -7.58 -7.99
N THR A 64 -3.55 -7.99 -7.89
CA THR A 64 -4.69 -7.24 -8.41
C THR A 64 -5.78 -7.22 -7.36
N GLU A 65 -6.29 -6.03 -7.04
CA GLU A 65 -7.49 -5.88 -6.21
C GLU A 65 -8.57 -5.15 -7.02
N ALA A 66 -9.74 -5.76 -7.10
CA ALA A 66 -10.92 -5.20 -7.76
C ALA A 66 -12.07 -5.08 -6.75
N VAL A 67 -12.83 -3.99 -6.84
CA VAL A 67 -13.99 -3.70 -6.00
C VAL A 67 -15.26 -3.53 -6.82
N CYS A 68 -16.40 -3.90 -6.23
CA CYS A 68 -17.72 -3.78 -6.84
C CYS A 68 -18.80 -3.57 -5.77
N GLY A 69 -19.91 -2.91 -6.11
CA GLY A 69 -20.90 -2.42 -5.13
C GLY A 69 -22.24 -3.16 -5.09
N SER A 70 -22.44 -4.20 -5.91
CA SER A 70 -23.69 -4.97 -5.91
C SER A 70 -23.55 -6.26 -5.09
N ASP A 71 -24.65 -6.75 -4.54
CA ASP A 71 -24.63 -7.95 -3.70
C ASP A 71 -24.00 -9.15 -4.42
N LEU A 72 -23.04 -9.78 -3.75
CA LEU A 72 -22.33 -10.97 -4.22
C LEU A 72 -21.65 -10.81 -5.60
N CYS A 73 -21.29 -9.58 -6.00
CA CYS A 73 -20.59 -9.32 -7.26
C CYS A 73 -19.18 -9.91 -7.35
N ASN A 74 -18.59 -10.29 -6.21
CA ASN A 74 -17.26 -10.87 -6.10
C ASN A 74 -17.26 -12.41 -6.09
N ARG A 75 -18.32 -13.06 -6.59
CA ARG A 75 -18.32 -14.53 -6.71
C ARG A 75 -17.16 -14.99 -7.61
N PRO A 76 -16.37 -15.98 -7.19
CA PRO A 76 -15.27 -16.48 -8.00
C PRO A 76 -15.85 -17.06 -9.30
N ASN A 77 -15.42 -16.50 -10.43
CA ASN A 77 -15.77 -17.05 -11.73
C ASN A 77 -14.97 -18.33 -11.95
N SER A 78 -15.65 -19.40 -12.38
CA SER A 78 -15.04 -20.66 -12.84
C SER A 78 -14.42 -20.55 -14.26
N GLY A 79 -14.48 -19.36 -14.87
CA GLY A 79 -13.91 -19.08 -16.19
C GLY A 79 -12.43 -18.73 -16.11
N ARG A 80 -11.64 -19.31 -17.03
CA ARG A 80 -10.23 -18.97 -17.26
C ARG A 80 -10.04 -17.45 -17.20
N SER A 81 -9.09 -17.01 -16.38
CA SER A 81 -8.63 -15.63 -16.41
C SER A 81 -8.35 -15.22 -17.86
N PRO A 82 -8.74 -14.01 -18.29
CA PRO A 82 -8.47 -13.55 -19.65
C PRO A 82 -6.99 -13.76 -19.97
N THR A 83 -6.71 -14.50 -21.04
CA THR A 83 -5.37 -14.55 -21.63
C THR A 83 -5.09 -13.14 -22.12
N PHE A 84 -4.33 -12.37 -21.34
CA PHE A 84 -4.08 -10.98 -21.67
C PHE A 84 -3.40 -10.90 -23.03
N PRO A 85 -3.90 -10.06 -23.96
CA PRO A 85 -3.27 -9.90 -25.25
C PRO A 85 -1.83 -9.43 -25.05
N ARG A 86 -0.90 -10.02 -25.79
CA ARG A 86 0.53 -9.64 -25.86
C ARG A 86 0.69 -8.29 -26.57
N SER A 87 0.03 -7.24 -26.09
CA SER A 87 0.25 -5.88 -26.56
C SER A 87 1.42 -5.28 -25.79
N ARG A 88 2.37 -4.72 -26.54
CA ARG A 88 3.52 -4.03 -25.97
C ARG A 88 3.11 -2.64 -25.50
N TYR A 89 2.64 -2.53 -24.26
CA TYR A 89 2.32 -1.25 -23.63
C TYR A 89 3.61 -0.58 -23.11
N LEU A 90 3.60 -0.10 -21.86
CA LEU A 90 4.75 0.53 -21.23
C LEU A 90 5.80 -0.50 -20.79
N GLU A 91 7.08 -0.17 -20.90
CA GLU A 91 8.19 -0.95 -20.35
C GLU A 91 8.81 -0.20 -19.16
N CYS A 92 8.94 -0.89 -18.03
CA CYS A 92 9.41 -0.34 -16.76
C CYS A 92 10.61 -1.14 -16.22
N VAL A 93 11.37 -0.52 -15.33
CA VAL A 93 12.33 -1.23 -14.48
C VAL A 93 11.57 -2.00 -13.40
N SER A 94 12.06 -3.19 -13.05
CA SER A 94 11.46 -4.03 -12.04
C SER A 94 12.49 -4.80 -11.22
N CYS A 95 12.27 -4.79 -9.91
CA CYS A 95 13.11 -5.41 -8.89
C CYS A 95 12.27 -5.56 -7.60
N ALA A 96 12.79 -6.32 -6.65
CA ALA A 96 12.24 -6.49 -5.30
C ALA A 96 13.36 -6.53 -4.24
N SER A 97 13.01 -6.31 -2.98
CA SER A 97 13.94 -6.46 -1.85
C SER A 97 14.08 -7.91 -1.39
N SER A 98 13.08 -8.77 -1.63
CA SER A 98 13.10 -10.19 -1.26
C SER A 98 14.30 -10.96 -1.83
N ASP A 99 14.74 -10.63 -3.04
CA ASP A 99 15.92 -11.20 -3.70
C ASP A 99 17.13 -10.23 -3.75
N LEU A 100 17.02 -9.09 -3.06
CA LEU A 100 17.99 -7.99 -3.04
C LEU A 100 18.30 -7.41 -4.44
N SER A 101 17.41 -7.60 -5.42
CA SER A 101 17.64 -7.13 -6.79
C SER A 101 17.62 -5.61 -6.87
N CYS A 102 16.78 -4.93 -6.10
CA CYS A 102 16.74 -3.47 -6.07
C CYS A 102 18.03 -2.87 -5.47
N GLU A 103 18.45 -3.38 -4.31
CA GLU A 103 19.60 -2.87 -3.57
C GLU A 103 20.91 -3.11 -4.30
N ARG A 104 21.02 -4.22 -5.05
CA ARG A 104 22.19 -4.56 -5.86
C ARG A 104 22.18 -3.90 -7.25
N GLY A 105 21.10 -3.21 -7.63
CA GLY A 105 20.92 -2.66 -8.97
C GLY A 105 20.82 -3.73 -10.05
N TRP A 106 20.33 -4.93 -9.71
CA TRP A 106 20.07 -6.03 -10.65
C TRP A 106 18.70 -5.88 -11.32
N ASP A 107 18.43 -4.66 -11.75
CA ASP A 107 17.20 -4.22 -12.38
C ASP A 107 16.86 -5.08 -13.61
N LYS A 108 15.64 -5.61 -13.65
CA LYS A 108 15.09 -6.31 -14.81
C LYS A 108 14.10 -5.43 -15.54
N SER A 109 13.89 -5.69 -16.83
CA SER A 109 12.81 -5.03 -17.57
C SER A 109 11.50 -5.81 -17.42
N LEU A 110 10.40 -5.10 -17.21
CA LEU A 110 9.05 -5.64 -17.13
C LEU A 110 8.13 -4.85 -18.06
N GLN A 111 7.38 -5.58 -18.88
CA GLN A 111 6.38 -4.99 -19.76
C GLN A 111 5.02 -5.01 -19.06
N CYS A 112 4.38 -3.85 -19.00
CA CYS A 112 3.08 -3.69 -18.36
C CYS A 112 1.99 -4.40 -19.16
N ARG A 113 1.00 -4.95 -18.46
CA ARG A 113 -0.05 -5.80 -19.05
C ARG A 113 -1.25 -5.00 -19.50
N TYR A 114 -1.48 -3.82 -18.92
CA TYR A 114 -2.63 -2.99 -19.23
C TYR A 114 -2.21 -1.57 -19.68
N PRO A 115 -3.00 -0.92 -20.57
CA PRO A 115 -2.68 0.41 -21.07
C PRO A 115 -2.76 1.52 -20.01
N GLY A 116 -3.49 1.29 -18.91
CA GLY A 116 -3.59 2.22 -17.79
C GLY A 116 -2.48 2.06 -16.73
N GLU A 117 -1.61 1.07 -16.88
CA GLU A 117 -0.50 0.87 -15.95
C GLU A 117 0.64 1.87 -16.19
N GLN A 118 1.24 2.29 -15.09
CA GLN A 118 2.37 3.19 -15.01
C GLN A 118 3.57 2.44 -14.41
N CYS A 119 4.77 2.99 -14.59
CA CYS A 119 5.92 2.51 -13.86
C CYS A 119 5.83 2.97 -12.40
N LEU A 120 6.02 2.04 -11.48
CA LEU A 120 5.94 2.25 -10.04
C LEU A 120 7.31 2.10 -9.39
N ASP A 121 7.54 2.90 -8.35
CA ASP A 121 8.62 2.75 -7.37
C ASP A 121 7.97 2.89 -5.98
N VAL A 122 7.96 1.79 -5.23
CA VAL A 122 7.28 1.66 -3.93
C VAL A 122 8.31 1.33 -2.88
N VAL A 123 8.35 2.16 -1.83
CA VAL A 123 9.22 1.98 -0.67
C VAL A 123 8.37 1.88 0.59
N THR A 124 8.63 0.86 1.39
CA THR A 124 8.04 0.62 2.70
C THR A 124 9.15 0.23 3.66
N HIS A 125 9.53 1.15 4.54
CA HIS A 125 10.50 0.89 5.59
C HIS A 125 9.83 1.07 6.95
N ARG A 126 10.05 0.12 7.87
CA ARG A 126 9.61 0.17 9.27
C ARG A 126 10.74 -0.29 10.16
N SER A 127 10.99 0.45 11.25
CA SER A 127 12.08 0.19 12.19
C SER A 127 11.73 -0.85 13.26
N MET A 128 10.44 -1.06 13.55
CA MET A 128 10.00 -2.14 14.45
C MET A 128 9.87 -3.46 13.69
N GLU A 129 10.43 -4.52 14.28
CA GLU A 129 10.53 -5.87 13.71
C GLU A 129 9.21 -6.42 13.18
N GLU A 130 9.33 -7.09 12.02
CA GLU A 130 8.41 -8.08 11.45
C GLU A 130 6.94 -7.70 11.27
N SER A 131 6.64 -6.97 10.19
CA SER A 131 5.52 -7.41 9.33
C SER A 131 6.11 -8.23 8.17
N PRO A 132 6.09 -9.57 8.24
CA PRO A 132 6.88 -10.44 7.35
C PRO A 132 6.30 -10.59 5.93
N ARG A 133 5.65 -9.56 5.35
CA ARG A 133 4.93 -9.72 4.07
C ARG A 133 5.12 -8.62 3.04
N ASP A 134 5.48 -7.40 3.43
CA ASP A 134 5.60 -6.30 2.47
C ASP A 134 7.04 -6.11 2.02
N GLU A 135 7.26 -6.05 0.70
CA GLU A 135 8.56 -5.74 0.10
C GLU A 135 9.05 -4.38 0.57
N ARG A 136 10.29 -4.30 1.08
CA ARG A 136 10.86 -3.03 1.52
C ARG A 136 11.00 -2.04 0.37
N HIS A 137 11.40 -2.53 -0.78
CA HIS A 137 11.48 -1.81 -2.04
C HIS A 137 10.96 -2.72 -3.15
N SER A 138 10.11 -2.17 -4.01
CA SER A 138 9.71 -2.87 -5.23
C SER A 138 9.46 -1.90 -6.37
N ARG A 139 9.87 -2.31 -7.57
CA ARG A 139 9.65 -1.57 -8.82
C ARG A 139 8.92 -2.45 -9.82
N GLY A 140 8.10 -1.83 -10.64
CA GLY A 140 7.46 -2.54 -11.73
C GLY A 140 6.33 -1.76 -12.38
N CYS A 141 5.28 -2.47 -12.76
CA CYS A 141 4.12 -1.93 -13.45
C CYS A 141 2.91 -1.93 -12.54
N GLY A 142 2.02 -0.95 -12.66
CA GLY A 142 0.74 -1.04 -11.99
C GLY A 142 -0.05 0.26 -12.01
N ASN A 143 -1.19 0.23 -11.33
CA ASN A 143 -2.00 1.39 -11.07
C ASN A 143 -2.39 1.35 -9.59
N LEU A 144 -1.80 2.25 -8.80
CA LEU A 144 -2.03 2.34 -7.36
C LEU A 144 -2.72 3.66 -7.01
N PRO A 145 -3.53 3.70 -5.93
CA PRO A 145 -4.07 4.95 -5.43
C PRO A 145 -2.94 5.94 -5.15
N GLY A 146 -3.14 7.21 -5.49
CA GLY A 146 -2.11 8.23 -5.41
C GLY A 146 -1.25 8.39 -6.67
N CYS A 147 -1.49 7.62 -7.74
CA CYS A 147 -0.98 7.93 -9.08
C CYS A 147 -1.91 8.92 -9.84
N PRO A 148 -1.40 9.87 -10.64
CA PRO A 148 0.02 10.18 -10.90
C PRO A 148 0.62 10.96 -9.71
N GLY A 149 1.49 10.29 -8.96
CA GLY A 149 2.02 10.76 -7.66
C GLY A 149 3.09 11.86 -7.79
N PRO A 150 3.90 12.10 -6.74
CA PRO A 150 4.20 11.19 -5.63
C PRO A 150 3.23 11.29 -4.45
N THR A 151 3.06 10.19 -3.72
CA THR A 151 2.40 10.16 -2.42
C THR A 151 3.31 9.48 -1.40
N GLY A 152 3.34 9.96 -0.16
CA GLY A 152 4.22 9.39 0.85
C GLY A 152 3.99 9.94 2.26
N PHE A 153 4.57 9.23 3.21
CA PHE A 153 4.59 9.54 4.63
C PHE A 153 5.92 9.13 5.23
N HIS A 154 6.45 9.92 6.16
CA HIS A 154 7.56 9.50 7.00
C HIS A 154 7.47 10.06 8.42
N ASN A 155 7.95 9.26 9.36
CA ASN A 155 8.27 9.66 10.72
C ASN A 155 9.65 9.07 11.09
N ASN A 156 10.02 9.07 12.36
CA ASN A 156 11.32 8.57 12.80
C ASN A 156 11.48 7.03 12.65
N HIS A 157 10.38 6.30 12.52
CA HIS A 157 10.34 4.83 12.52
C HIS A 157 9.96 4.24 11.16
N THR A 158 9.17 4.98 10.39
CA THR A 158 8.46 4.47 9.24
C THR A 158 8.61 5.43 8.07
N PHE A 159 8.85 4.87 6.88
CA PHE A 159 8.89 5.60 5.62
C PHE A 159 8.11 4.84 4.55
N HIS A 160 7.06 5.46 4.04
CA HIS A 160 6.29 4.98 2.91
C HIS A 160 6.35 5.99 1.77
N PHE A 161 6.65 5.50 0.56
CA PHE A 161 6.72 6.36 -0.62
C PHE A 161 6.28 5.61 -1.86
N LEU A 162 5.43 6.25 -2.64
CA LEU A 162 4.96 5.77 -3.94
C LEU A 162 5.24 6.86 -4.97
N ARG A 163 5.99 6.49 -6.01
CA ARG A 163 6.19 7.28 -7.21
C ARG A 163 5.63 6.54 -8.42
N CYS A 164 4.92 7.26 -9.27
CA CYS A 164 4.37 6.73 -10.51
C CYS A 164 4.82 7.61 -11.68
N CYS A 165 5.10 7.01 -12.83
CA CYS A 165 5.45 7.74 -14.04
C CYS A 165 5.04 6.95 -15.29
N ASN A 166 4.78 7.64 -16.40
CA ASN A 166 4.11 7.10 -17.58
C ASN A 166 5.03 7.00 -18.83
N THR A 167 6.33 7.20 -18.68
CA THR A 167 7.31 7.10 -19.77
C THR A 167 8.18 5.85 -19.62
N THR A 168 8.77 5.37 -20.72
CA THR A 168 9.51 4.11 -20.71
C THR A 168 10.70 4.17 -19.74
N LYS A 169 10.80 3.20 -18.83
CA LYS A 169 11.87 3.05 -17.82
C LYS A 169 12.11 4.28 -16.94
N CYS A 170 11.09 5.11 -16.74
CA CYS A 170 11.19 6.33 -15.92
C CYS A 170 11.42 6.08 -14.43
N ASN A 171 11.17 4.85 -13.95
CA ASN A 171 11.43 4.43 -12.57
C ASN A 171 12.84 3.85 -12.38
N GLN A 172 13.75 4.05 -13.34
CA GLN A 172 15.17 3.73 -13.18
C GLN A 172 15.85 4.70 -12.21
N GLY A 173 16.88 4.22 -11.51
CA GLY A 173 17.73 5.04 -10.65
C GLY A 173 18.19 4.29 -9.40
N PRO A 174 18.92 4.95 -8.50
CA PRO A 174 19.26 4.36 -7.22
C PRO A 174 18.00 4.08 -6.40
N VAL A 175 18.10 3.15 -5.44
CA VAL A 175 17.05 2.93 -4.45
C VAL A 175 16.75 4.23 -3.70
N LEU A 176 15.46 4.57 -3.63
CA LEU A 176 15.02 5.76 -2.89
C LEU A 176 15.08 5.49 -1.39
N GLU A 177 15.88 6.28 -0.69
CA GLU A 177 15.93 6.32 0.76
C GLU A 177 15.50 7.69 1.25
N LEU A 178 14.95 7.75 2.46
CA LEU A 178 14.53 9.02 3.08
C LEU A 178 15.69 10.03 3.15
N GLN A 179 16.91 9.57 3.41
CA GLN A 179 18.11 10.42 3.51
C GLN A 179 18.46 11.11 2.18
N ASN A 180 18.09 10.49 1.05
CA ASN A 180 18.33 11.01 -0.30
C ASN A 180 17.34 12.11 -0.68
N LEU A 181 16.25 12.28 0.08
CA LEU A 181 15.30 13.37 -0.12
C LEU A 181 15.79 14.64 0.60
N PRO A 182 15.78 15.81 -0.08
CA PRO A 182 16.19 17.07 0.53
C PRO A 182 15.22 17.47 1.64
N SER A 183 15.72 18.13 2.69
CA SER A 183 14.85 18.76 3.69
C SER A 183 14.01 19.85 3.04
N ASN A 184 12.73 19.93 3.40
CA ASN A 184 11.81 20.96 2.90
C ASN A 184 11.62 22.13 3.88
N GLY A 185 12.34 22.11 5.01
CA GLY A 185 12.31 23.18 6.02
C GLY A 185 11.14 23.09 7.02
N LEU A 186 10.19 22.16 6.85
CA LEU A 186 9.12 21.91 7.81
C LEU A 186 9.59 20.93 8.89
N GLN A 187 9.13 21.12 10.12
CA GLN A 187 9.30 20.17 11.21
C GLN A 187 7.92 19.75 11.71
N CYS A 188 7.74 18.45 11.95
CA CYS A 188 6.50 17.89 12.48
C CYS A 188 6.81 16.99 13.68
N TYR A 189 5.84 16.86 14.57
CA TYR A 189 5.89 15.82 15.60
C TYR A 189 5.89 14.42 14.95
N SER A 190 6.70 13.54 15.50
CA SER A 190 6.91 12.17 15.06
C SER A 190 6.73 11.25 16.26
N CYS A 191 5.77 10.35 16.15
CA CYS A 191 5.52 9.32 17.14
C CYS A 191 4.69 8.19 16.53
N GLU A 192 4.76 7.02 17.14
CA GLU A 192 4.01 5.83 16.74
C GLU A 192 3.70 5.01 18.00
N GLY A 193 2.43 4.81 18.33
CA GLY A 193 2.00 4.15 19.56
C GLY A 193 0.75 4.77 20.17
N ASN A 194 0.46 4.50 21.43
CA ASN A 194 -0.70 5.08 22.12
C ASN A 194 -0.31 6.38 22.88
N SER A 195 -1.28 7.04 23.50
CA SER A 195 -1.02 8.31 24.22
C SER A 195 -0.14 8.18 25.46
N THR A 196 0.08 6.96 25.98
CA THR A 196 0.90 6.69 27.17
C THR A 196 2.25 6.06 26.86
N HIS A 197 2.39 5.43 25.69
CA HIS A 197 3.55 4.69 25.20
C HIS A 197 3.70 4.92 23.70
N GLY A 198 4.85 5.44 23.28
CA GLY A 198 5.18 5.76 21.89
C GLY A 198 4.75 7.17 21.46
N CYS A 199 3.55 7.63 21.82
CA CYS A 199 3.02 8.97 21.51
C CYS A 199 2.70 9.83 22.75
N SER A 200 3.39 9.58 23.87
CA SER A 200 3.35 10.46 25.05
C SER A 200 4.09 11.78 24.78
N SER A 201 3.92 12.79 25.65
CA SER A 201 4.65 14.07 25.52
C SER A 201 6.17 13.91 25.65
N GLU A 202 6.63 12.85 26.31
CA GLU A 202 8.05 12.57 26.54
C GLU A 202 8.69 11.81 25.38
N GLU A 203 7.91 10.96 24.69
CA GLU A 203 8.39 10.13 23.57
C GLU A 203 8.15 10.78 22.19
N THR A 204 7.30 11.80 22.12
CA THR A 204 7.07 12.54 20.88
C THR A 204 8.30 13.37 20.52
N SER A 205 8.92 13.06 19.39
CA SER A 205 10.10 13.77 18.88
C SER A 205 9.71 14.71 17.74
N LEU A 206 10.54 15.72 17.46
CA LEU A 206 10.43 16.52 16.24
C LEU A 206 11.27 15.87 15.14
N THR A 207 10.70 15.72 13.96
CA THR A 207 11.43 15.26 12.76
C THR A 207 11.41 16.33 11.67
N ALA A 208 12.52 16.47 10.95
CA ALA A 208 12.62 17.36 9.81
C ALA A 208 12.00 16.69 8.57
N CYS A 209 11.00 17.34 8.00
CA CYS A 209 10.31 16.84 6.83
C CYS A 209 11.18 16.92 5.57
N ARG A 210 11.01 15.94 4.67
CA ARG A 210 11.84 15.77 3.48
C ARG A 210 11.01 15.58 2.23
N GLY A 211 11.56 16.01 1.09
CA GLY A 211 10.94 15.88 -0.22
C GLY A 211 9.52 16.48 -0.27
N PRO A 212 8.57 15.84 -0.96
CA PRO A 212 7.21 16.37 -1.13
C PRO A 212 6.32 16.23 0.12
N MET A 213 6.82 15.61 1.20
CA MET A 213 6.06 15.38 2.42
C MET A 213 6.05 16.65 3.28
N ASN A 214 5.20 17.62 2.89
CA ASN A 214 5.17 18.99 3.41
C ASN A 214 3.93 19.30 4.26
N GLN A 215 3.27 18.29 4.80
CA GLN A 215 2.15 18.44 5.75
C GLN A 215 2.45 17.68 7.02
N CYS A 216 2.07 18.22 8.18
CA CYS A 216 2.07 17.43 9.41
C CYS A 216 0.78 16.63 9.48
N LEU A 217 0.92 15.30 9.63
CA LEU A 217 -0.18 14.37 9.78
C LEU A 217 -0.26 13.92 11.24
N LYS A 218 -1.48 13.89 11.77
CA LYS A 218 -1.83 13.10 12.95
C LYS A 218 -2.97 12.18 12.57
N ALA A 219 -2.82 10.88 12.80
CA ALA A 219 -3.89 9.91 12.63
C ALA A 219 -4.03 9.05 13.88
N THR A 220 -5.28 8.80 14.28
CA THR A 220 -5.60 7.97 15.45
C THR A 220 -6.66 6.93 15.08
N GLY A 221 -6.42 5.70 15.49
CA GLY A 221 -7.29 4.53 15.29
C GLY A 221 -6.99 3.42 16.31
N SER A 222 -7.42 2.22 16.00
CA SER A 222 -7.15 0.97 16.69
C SER A 222 -6.34 0.08 15.75
N ASP A 223 -5.29 -0.55 16.25
CA ASP A 223 -4.50 -1.49 15.45
C ASP A 223 -5.16 -2.88 15.35
N GLU A 224 -4.59 -3.78 14.54
CA GLU A 224 -5.06 -5.17 14.39
C GLU A 224 -5.01 -5.99 15.69
N LEU A 225 -4.17 -5.58 16.67
CA LEU A 225 -4.09 -6.22 17.99
C LEU A 225 -5.21 -5.77 18.93
N GLY A 226 -6.08 -4.85 18.48
CA GLY A 226 -7.17 -4.32 19.27
C GLY A 226 -6.71 -3.30 20.31
N ASN A 227 -5.50 -2.73 20.18
CA ASN A 227 -5.07 -1.63 21.03
C ASN A 227 -5.94 -0.40 20.73
N PRO A 228 -6.78 0.05 21.66
CA PRO A 228 -7.54 1.27 21.47
C PRO A 228 -6.58 2.47 21.48
N HIS A 229 -6.79 3.43 20.58
CA HIS A 229 -6.07 4.72 20.54
C HIS A 229 -4.60 4.66 20.08
N TYR A 230 -4.27 3.79 19.13
CA TYR A 230 -3.02 3.88 18.39
C TYR A 230 -3.00 5.17 17.56
N THR A 231 -1.93 5.94 17.72
CA THR A 231 -1.69 7.23 17.08
C THR A 231 -0.39 7.17 16.29
N VAL A 232 -0.41 7.74 15.10
CA VAL A 232 0.78 7.98 14.30
C VAL A 232 0.87 9.47 13.97
N ARG A 233 2.07 10.02 14.11
CA ARG A 233 2.40 11.39 13.68
C ARG A 233 3.64 11.40 12.80
N GLY A 234 3.66 12.31 11.84
CA GLY A 234 4.80 12.50 10.95
C GLY A 234 4.53 13.49 9.84
N CYS A 235 5.39 13.48 8.83
CA CYS A 235 5.26 14.30 7.64
C CYS A 235 4.59 13.51 6.51
N ALA A 236 3.64 14.12 5.82
CA ALA A 236 2.89 13.48 4.74
C ALA A 236 2.81 14.38 3.51
N THR A 237 2.65 13.77 2.34
CA THR A 237 2.17 14.49 1.14
C THR A 237 0.67 14.79 1.26
N PRO A 238 0.14 15.85 0.63
CA PRO A 238 -1.30 16.14 0.65
C PRO A 238 -2.18 14.97 0.17
N SER A 239 -1.74 14.23 -0.84
CA SER A 239 -2.44 13.03 -1.36
C SER A 239 -2.52 11.89 -0.35
N TRP A 240 -1.54 11.77 0.54
CA TRP A 240 -1.53 10.77 1.60
C TRP A 240 -2.61 11.07 2.66
N CYS A 241 -2.92 12.34 2.89
CA CYS A 241 -3.94 12.79 3.84
C CYS A 241 -5.39 12.57 3.38
N GLN A 242 -5.61 12.43 2.07
CA GLN A 242 -6.95 12.39 1.46
C GLN A 242 -7.42 10.98 1.15
N SER A 243 -6.61 9.96 1.42
CA SER A 243 -6.79 8.59 0.96
C SER A 243 -6.64 7.59 2.10
N LEU A 244 -7.10 6.36 1.88
CA LEU A 244 -6.94 5.21 2.78
C LEU A 244 -5.48 4.82 3.03
N HIS A 245 -4.48 5.47 2.40
CA HIS A 245 -3.07 5.14 2.56
C HIS A 245 -2.62 5.01 4.02
N VAL A 246 -3.09 5.89 4.90
CA VAL A 246 -2.78 5.84 6.33
C VAL A 246 -3.36 4.58 6.97
N ALA A 247 -4.65 4.32 6.72
CA ALA A 247 -5.36 3.19 7.29
C ALA A 247 -4.80 1.85 6.78
N GLU A 248 -4.40 1.77 5.51
CA GLU A 248 -3.83 0.55 4.92
C GLU A 248 -2.38 0.32 5.33
N ALA A 249 -1.57 1.37 5.41
CA ALA A 249 -0.21 1.24 5.92
C ALA A 249 -0.24 0.75 7.37
N TYR A 250 -0.99 1.42 8.25
CA TYR A 250 -0.97 1.12 9.67
C TYR A 250 -2.02 0.09 10.11
N ARG A 251 -2.79 -0.48 9.17
CA ARG A 251 -3.90 -1.40 9.42
C ARG A 251 -4.83 -0.88 10.53
N LEU A 252 -5.17 0.40 10.46
CA LEU A 252 -5.97 1.08 11.48
C LEU A 252 -7.48 0.88 11.26
N ALA A 253 -8.20 0.62 12.35
CA ALA A 253 -9.66 0.61 12.49
C ALA A 253 -10.10 1.62 13.58
N LEU A 254 -11.38 1.72 13.95
CA LEU A 254 -11.82 2.57 15.07
C LEU A 254 -11.73 1.89 16.45
N ALA A 255 -11.55 2.71 17.49
CA ALA A 255 -11.73 2.32 18.88
C ALA A 255 -13.22 2.19 19.22
N GLY A 256 -13.68 0.97 19.54
CA GLY A 256 -15.00 0.74 20.14
C GLY A 256 -15.92 -0.27 19.46
N SER A 257 -15.54 -0.87 18.32
CA SER A 257 -16.34 -1.94 17.69
C SER A 257 -15.87 -3.32 18.16
N ARG A 258 -16.62 -3.98 19.05
CA ARG A 258 -16.57 -5.45 19.16
C ARG A 258 -17.24 -6.04 17.91
N GLY A 259 -16.49 -6.13 16.82
CA GLY A 259 -16.91 -6.63 15.50
C GLY A 259 -15.91 -6.22 14.40
N PRO A 260 -15.82 -6.95 13.28
CA PRO A 260 -14.74 -6.74 12.32
C PRO A 260 -14.87 -5.42 11.54
N LEU A 261 -13.79 -4.64 11.61
CA LEU A 261 -13.19 -3.78 10.56
C LEU A 261 -14.00 -2.55 10.07
N LEU A 262 -13.64 -1.37 10.60
CA LEU A 262 -14.08 -0.05 10.14
C LEU A 262 -12.88 0.90 9.81
N PRO A 263 -12.24 0.79 8.63
CA PRO A 263 -11.34 1.81 8.08
C PRO A 263 -11.92 3.22 7.86
N SER A 264 -13.23 3.35 7.62
CA SER A 264 -13.88 4.62 7.26
C SER A 264 -14.06 5.61 8.42
N LEU A 265 -13.43 5.37 9.57
CA LEU A 265 -13.70 6.13 10.79
C LEU A 265 -12.43 6.49 11.60
N CYS A 266 -11.22 6.37 11.05
CA CYS A 266 -10.04 6.94 11.73
C CYS A 266 -10.12 8.47 11.70
N SER A 267 -9.78 9.12 12.82
CA SER A 267 -9.65 10.58 12.85
C SER A 267 -8.23 10.93 12.42
N TRP A 268 -8.10 11.56 11.26
CA TRP A 268 -6.85 12.14 10.82
C TRP A 268 -7.03 13.61 10.47
N SER A 269 -6.04 14.40 10.84
CA SER A 269 -5.94 15.80 10.46
C SER A 269 -4.59 16.05 9.82
N CYS A 270 -4.61 16.74 8.69
CA CYS A 270 -3.43 17.34 8.09
C CYS A 270 -3.54 18.85 8.20
N GLY A 271 -2.46 19.47 8.68
CA GLY A 271 -2.37 20.92 8.79
C GLY A 271 -0.99 21.35 9.25
N CYS A 272 -0.76 22.66 9.24
CA CYS A 272 0.43 23.29 9.80
C CYS A 272 0.33 23.29 11.34
N ALA A 273 0.42 22.13 11.99
CA ALA A 273 0.48 22.04 13.43
C ALA A 273 1.95 22.06 13.90
N VAL A 274 2.38 23.24 14.38
CA VAL A 274 3.58 23.42 15.23
C VAL A 274 3.22 23.06 16.66
#